data_AF-A0A2G8JPN9-F1
#
_entry.id   AF-A0A2G8JPN9-F1
#
_cell.length_a   1.000
_cell.length_b   1.000
_cell.length_c   1.000
_cell.angle_alpha   90.00
_cell.angle_beta   90.00
_cell.angle_gamma   90.00
#
_symmetry.space_group_name_H-M   'P 1'
#
loop_
_entity.id
_entity.type
_entity.pdbx_description
1 polymer ?
#
loop_
_entity_poly.entity_id
_entity_poly.type
_entity_poly.pdbx_seq_one_letter_code
_entity_poly.pdbx_strand_id
1 'polypeptide(L)'
;MVEVHDRVPDVEKYPPLPDIVLDNLPYMPWAFKASELCGVVLSSILLVVIILHKHKFIVLRRLFAITGTVFLLRCLTMFVTALSVPDHRLECSSKMYGDLHTKIWRAIEICTGFGMTLTGVRTCGDYMFSGHTIVITTLNHFITEYSPRNFHLLHTLSWILNIFGVFFILAAHEHYSIDVIVAFYITSRLFLYYHTLANTRALKQTDERTKVWFPMFSYFEANIDGVVPNEFVWPISIPWFLEDFLPRELVT
;
A
#
# COMPACT_ATOMS: atom_id res chain seq x y z
N MET A 1 15.70 4.27 1.41
CA MET A 1 15.77 3.59 0.10
C MET A 1 17.13 3.82 -0.57
N VAL A 2 17.55 5.06 -0.86
CA VAL A 2 18.89 5.33 -1.45
C VAL A 2 20.04 4.77 -0.60
N GLU A 3 20.07 5.04 0.71
CA GLU A 3 21.10 4.49 1.60
C GLU A 3 21.03 2.97 1.78
N VAL A 4 19.86 2.35 1.55
CA VAL A 4 19.68 0.91 1.68
C VAL A 4 20.19 0.19 0.43
N HIS A 5 20.01 0.82 -0.73
CA HIS A 5 20.57 0.38 -2.00
C HIS A 5 22.10 0.31 -1.98
N ASP A 6 22.76 1.27 -1.33
CA ASP A 6 24.22 1.29 -1.16
C ASP A 6 24.72 0.18 -0.20
N ARG A 7 23.84 -0.36 0.66
CA ARG A 7 24.15 -1.38 1.68
C ARG A 7 23.78 -2.81 1.26
N VAL A 8 23.34 -3.01 0.01
CA VAL A 8 23.00 -4.35 -0.48
C VAL A 8 24.23 -5.26 -0.38
N PRO A 9 24.12 -6.44 0.27
CA PRO A 9 25.22 -7.38 0.35
C PRO A 9 25.64 -7.85 -1.05
N ASP A 10 26.93 -8.11 -1.23
CA ASP A 10 27.45 -8.68 -2.47
C ASP A 10 26.81 -10.05 -2.74
N VAL A 11 26.23 -10.19 -3.92
CA VAL A 11 25.46 -11.36 -4.36
C VAL A 11 26.36 -12.59 -4.50
N GLU A 12 27.65 -12.42 -4.79
CA GLU A 12 28.60 -13.54 -4.87
C GLU A 12 28.96 -14.09 -3.49
N LYS A 13 28.93 -13.23 -2.45
CA LYS A 13 29.30 -13.60 -1.08
C LYS A 13 28.11 -14.09 -0.26
N TYR A 14 26.91 -13.57 -0.53
CA TYR A 14 25.69 -13.86 0.20
C TYR A 14 24.60 -14.34 -0.78
N PRO A 15 24.42 -15.67 -0.96
CA PRO A 15 23.40 -16.20 -1.84
C PRO A 15 21.97 -15.88 -1.32
N PRO A 16 20.94 -16.02 -2.18
CA PRO A 16 19.55 -15.91 -1.78
C PRO A 16 19.20 -16.86 -0.63
N LEU A 17 18.31 -16.41 0.24
CA LEU A 17 17.78 -17.28 1.30
C LEU A 17 16.85 -18.34 0.70
N PRO A 18 16.81 -19.55 1.28
CA PRO A 18 15.90 -20.59 0.81
C PRO A 18 14.44 -20.17 1.02
N ASP A 19 13.65 -20.19 -0.05
CA ASP A 19 12.25 -19.78 -0.05
C ASP A 19 11.41 -20.82 -0.81
N ILE A 20 10.63 -21.60 -0.06
CA ILE A 20 9.84 -22.72 -0.58
C ILE A 20 8.91 -22.29 -1.70
N VAL A 21 8.33 -21.09 -1.62
CA VAL A 21 7.36 -20.65 -2.63
C VAL A 21 8.09 -20.22 -3.90
N LEU A 22 9.21 -19.49 -3.78
CA LEU A 22 10.02 -19.10 -4.95
C LEU A 22 10.69 -20.31 -5.61
N ASP A 23 11.11 -21.31 -4.83
CA ASP A 23 11.72 -22.55 -5.35
C ASP A 23 10.74 -23.38 -6.20
N ASN A 24 9.44 -23.28 -5.92
CA ASN A 24 8.38 -24.02 -6.63
C ASN A 24 7.66 -23.19 -7.71
N LEU A 25 7.90 -21.88 -7.77
CA LEU A 25 7.23 -20.99 -8.71
C LEU A 25 8.17 -20.66 -9.88
N PRO A 26 7.72 -20.79 -11.14
CA PRO A 26 8.54 -20.40 -12.27
C PRO A 26 8.62 -18.88 -12.37
N TYR A 27 9.83 -18.37 -12.58
CA TYR A 27 10.08 -16.94 -12.79
C TYR A 27 9.37 -16.42 -14.04
N MET A 28 8.65 -15.30 -13.91
CA MET A 28 7.93 -14.63 -14.98
C MET A 28 8.36 -13.14 -15.09
N PRO A 29 9.11 -12.74 -16.14
CA PRO A 29 9.68 -11.39 -16.22
C PRO A 29 8.64 -10.26 -16.41
N TRP A 30 7.43 -10.60 -16.87
CA TRP A 30 6.34 -9.64 -17.04
C TRP A 30 5.47 -9.50 -15.79
N ALA A 31 5.58 -10.43 -14.82
CA ALA A 31 4.68 -10.49 -13.68
C ALA A 31 4.78 -9.24 -12.82
N PHE A 32 5.97 -8.68 -12.63
CA PHE A 32 6.13 -7.48 -11.80
C PHE A 32 5.34 -6.29 -12.36
N LYS A 33 5.42 -6.05 -13.68
CA LYS A 33 4.63 -5.01 -14.35
C LYS A 33 3.12 -5.28 -14.25
N ALA A 34 2.70 -6.53 -14.27
CA ALA A 34 1.29 -6.90 -14.09
C ALA A 34 0.81 -6.61 -12.65
N SER A 35 1.64 -6.87 -11.64
CA SER A 35 1.35 -6.48 -10.24
C SER A 35 1.18 -4.96 -10.11
N GLU A 36 2.10 -4.18 -10.70
CA GLU A 36 1.99 -2.72 -10.69
C GLU A 36 0.72 -2.24 -11.38
N LEU A 37 0.33 -2.87 -12.49
CA LEU A 37 -0.93 -2.58 -13.16
C LEU A 37 -2.14 -2.87 -12.24
N CYS A 38 -2.14 -3.98 -11.50
CA CYS A 38 -3.18 -4.26 -10.50
C CYS A 38 -3.24 -3.15 -9.43
N GLY A 39 -2.08 -2.68 -8.96
CA GLY A 39 -1.99 -1.56 -8.02
C GLY A 39 -2.54 -0.24 -8.58
N VAL A 40 -2.24 0.08 -9.84
CA VAL A 40 -2.77 1.27 -10.54
C VAL A 40 -4.29 1.17 -10.71
N VAL A 41 -4.81 0.01 -11.11
CA VAL A 41 -6.26 -0.22 -11.23
C VAL A 41 -6.95 -0.03 -9.88
N LEU A 42 -6.46 -0.66 -8.81
CA LEU A 42 -7.00 -0.47 -7.46
C LEU A 42 -6.91 1.00 -7.00
N SER A 43 -5.82 1.69 -7.31
CA SER A 43 -5.65 3.11 -6.99
C SER A 43 -6.69 3.98 -7.71
N SER A 44 -6.95 3.68 -8.99
CA SER A 44 -7.97 4.40 -9.78
C SER A 44 -9.38 4.16 -9.23
N ILE A 45 -9.69 2.93 -8.83
CA ILE A 45 -10.97 2.59 -8.20
C ILE A 45 -11.14 3.35 -6.89
N LEU A 46 -10.13 3.31 -6.01
CA LEU A 46 -10.18 4.04 -4.74
C LEU A 46 -10.30 5.55 -4.95
N LEU A 47 -9.61 6.12 -5.93
CA LEU A 47 -9.70 7.54 -6.26
C LEU A 47 -11.15 7.92 -6.63
N VAL A 48 -11.82 7.11 -7.45
CA VAL A 48 -13.24 7.32 -7.79
C VAL A 48 -14.11 7.23 -6.54
N VAL A 49 -13.92 6.21 -5.71
CA VAL A 49 -14.65 6.06 -4.43
C VAL A 49 -14.47 7.30 -3.56
N ILE A 50 -13.24 7.79 -3.39
CA ILE A 50 -12.94 8.97 -2.57
C ILE A 50 -13.57 10.24 -3.15
N ILE A 51 -13.52 10.46 -4.47
CA ILE A 51 -14.09 11.65 -5.11
C ILE A 51 -15.60 11.74 -4.88
N LEU A 52 -16.28 10.59 -4.97
CA LEU A 52 -17.72 10.48 -4.80
C LEU A 52 -18.14 10.41 -3.32
N HIS A 53 -17.23 10.12 -2.39
CA HIS A 53 -17.55 10.00 -0.97
C HIS A 53 -17.81 11.38 -0.33
N LYS A 54 -18.94 11.55 0.36
CA LYS A 54 -19.31 12.80 1.05
C LYS A 54 -18.24 13.25 2.05
N HIS A 55 -17.72 12.30 2.81
CA HIS A 55 -16.67 12.51 3.81
C HIS A 55 -15.23 12.32 3.30
N LYS A 56 -14.95 12.62 2.02
CA LYS A 56 -13.65 12.38 1.36
C LYS A 56 -12.39 12.79 2.14
N PHE A 57 -12.41 13.93 2.83
CA PHE A 57 -11.26 14.41 3.60
C PHE A 57 -10.96 13.56 4.83
N ILE A 58 -11.99 12.96 5.44
CA ILE A 58 -11.82 12.02 6.55
C ILE A 58 -11.17 10.74 6.02
N VAL A 59 -11.68 10.20 4.92
CA VAL A 59 -11.14 8.98 4.29
C VAL A 59 -9.69 9.19 3.87
N LEU A 60 -9.39 10.31 3.21
CA LEU A 60 -8.04 10.65 2.75
C LEU A 60 -7.05 10.80 3.91
N ARG A 61 -7.48 11.42 5.01
CA ARG A 61 -6.67 11.54 6.23
C ARG A 61 -6.34 10.17 6.84
N ARG A 62 -7.33 9.27 6.92
CA ARG A 62 -7.14 7.89 7.40
C ARG A 62 -6.21 7.11 6.49
N LEU A 63 -6.35 7.28 5.17
CA LEU A 63 -5.48 6.66 4.16
C LEU A 63 -4.02 7.07 4.37
N PHE A 64 -3.74 8.37 4.49
CA PHE A 64 -2.38 8.86 4.73
C PHE A 64 -1.84 8.45 6.10
N ALA A 65 -2.68 8.43 7.15
CA ALA A 65 -2.25 8.03 8.49
C ALA A 65 -1.84 6.55 8.54
N ILE A 66 -2.66 5.64 8.00
CA ILE A 66 -2.37 4.21 7.96
C ILE A 66 -1.17 3.95 7.04
N THR A 67 -1.22 4.43 5.80
CA THR A 67 -0.13 4.22 4.83
C THR A 67 1.19 4.77 5.36
N GLY A 68 1.19 6.00 5.89
CA GLY A 68 2.38 6.63 6.45
C GLY A 68 2.98 5.85 7.62
N THR A 69 2.15 5.29 8.50
CA THR A 69 2.62 4.48 9.64
C THR A 69 3.28 3.18 9.16
N VAL A 70 2.67 2.49 8.19
CA VAL A 70 3.25 1.25 7.63
C VAL A 70 4.55 1.54 6.88
N PHE A 71 4.59 2.58 6.06
CA PHE A 71 5.80 2.95 5.31
C PHE A 71 6.92 3.48 6.22
N LEU A 72 6.59 4.12 7.35
CA LEU A 72 7.58 4.50 8.36
C LEU A 72 8.22 3.25 8.98
N LEU A 73 7.41 2.24 9.32
CA LEU A 73 7.91 0.95 9.80
C LEU A 73 8.83 0.29 8.75
N ARG A 74 8.45 0.32 7.46
CA ARG A 74 9.29 -0.16 6.34
C ARG A 74 10.65 0.54 6.29
N CYS A 75 10.66 1.87 6.43
CA CYS A 75 11.90 2.64 6.44
C CYS A 75 12.80 2.25 7.61
N LEU A 76 12.24 2.05 8.80
CA LEU A 76 13.01 1.64 9.98
C LEU A 76 13.57 0.21 9.82
N THR A 77 12.76 -0.74 9.37
CA THR A 77 13.19 -2.14 9.21
C THR A 77 14.31 -2.27 8.18
N MET A 78 14.18 -1.60 7.04
CA MET A 78 15.22 -1.59 6.00
C MET A 78 16.50 -0.89 6.45
N PHE A 79 16.40 0.14 7.29
CA PHE A 79 17.56 0.80 7.84
C PHE A 79 18.32 -0.10 8.82
N VAL A 80 17.58 -0.88 9.63
CA VAL A 80 18.15 -1.81 10.60
C VAL A 80 18.74 -3.05 9.93
N THR A 81 18.10 -3.57 8.87
CA THR A 81 18.55 -4.79 8.20
C THR A 81 18.30 -4.71 6.69
N ALA A 82 19.37 -4.90 5.92
CA ALA A 82 19.31 -5.07 4.47
C ALA A 82 19.49 -6.57 4.14
N LEU A 83 18.54 -7.15 3.41
CA LEU A 83 18.59 -8.55 2.96
C LEU A 83 19.32 -8.68 1.62
N SER A 84 19.85 -9.88 1.35
CA SER A 84 20.40 -10.25 0.05
C SER A 84 19.30 -10.35 -1.01
N VAL A 85 19.69 -10.17 -2.28
CA VAL A 85 18.80 -10.21 -3.44
C VAL A 85 18.16 -11.62 -3.56
N PRO A 86 16.84 -11.72 -3.79
CA PRO A 86 16.13 -13.01 -3.90
C PRO A 86 16.45 -13.83 -5.16
N ASP A 87 16.92 -13.20 -6.25
CA ASP A 87 17.33 -13.91 -7.47
C ASP A 87 18.59 -13.28 -8.08
N HIS A 88 19.55 -14.12 -8.47
CA HIS A 88 20.77 -13.72 -9.18
C HIS A 88 20.50 -13.09 -10.56
N ARG A 89 19.32 -13.36 -11.15
CA ARG A 89 18.89 -12.83 -12.45
C ARG A 89 18.37 -11.40 -12.39
N LEU A 90 18.11 -10.86 -11.20
CA LEU A 90 17.83 -9.43 -11.05
C LEU A 90 19.14 -8.67 -11.30
N GLU A 91 19.20 -7.91 -12.39
CA GLU A 91 20.31 -7.00 -12.70
C GLU A 91 20.32 -5.84 -11.69
N CYS A 92 20.83 -6.12 -10.50
CA CYS A 92 21.10 -5.10 -9.50
C CYS A 92 22.56 -4.66 -9.58
N SER A 93 22.81 -3.56 -10.29
CA SER A 93 24.10 -2.87 -10.19
C SER A 93 24.08 -2.00 -8.93
N SER A 94 24.95 -2.29 -7.96
CA SER A 94 25.23 -1.42 -6.81
C SER A 94 25.86 -0.12 -7.32
N LYS A 95 25.04 0.83 -7.75
CA LYS A 95 25.53 2.14 -8.16
C LYS A 95 25.84 2.95 -6.91
N MET A 96 27.11 3.03 -6.53
CA MET A 96 27.55 3.94 -5.48
C MET A 96 27.30 5.38 -5.94
N TYR A 97 26.27 6.03 -5.36
CA TYR A 97 26.02 7.45 -5.59
C TYR A 97 27.01 8.25 -4.72
N GLY A 98 28.19 8.52 -5.26
CA GLY A 98 29.31 9.10 -4.49
C GLY A 98 29.04 10.46 -3.84
N ASP A 99 28.20 11.31 -4.46
CA ASP A 99 27.93 12.67 -3.98
C ASP A 99 26.54 12.83 -3.34
N LEU A 100 26.47 13.63 -2.27
CA LEU A 100 25.23 13.99 -1.56
C LEU A 100 24.17 14.60 -2.51
N HIS A 101 24.59 15.43 -3.45
CA HIS A 101 23.71 16.04 -4.45
C HIS A 101 23.07 14.98 -5.36
N THR A 102 23.84 14.00 -5.80
CA THR A 102 23.36 12.89 -6.63
C THR A 102 22.41 11.98 -5.84
N LYS A 103 22.68 11.74 -4.55
CA LYS A 103 21.78 11.01 -3.64
C LYS A 103 20.43 11.71 -3.48
N ILE A 104 20.43 13.04 -3.30
CA ILE A 104 19.19 13.83 -3.18
C ILE A 104 18.41 13.80 -4.48
N TRP A 105 19.06 14.00 -5.63
CA TRP A 105 18.39 13.92 -6.93
C TRP A 105 17.75 12.56 -7.17
N ARG A 106 18.47 11.48 -6.87
CA ARG A 106 17.93 10.13 -6.98
C ARG A 106 16.77 9.89 -6.02
N ALA A 107 16.83 10.44 -4.80
CA ALA A 107 15.71 10.38 -3.86
C ALA A 107 14.46 11.09 -4.41
N ILE A 108 14.63 12.26 -5.03
CA ILE A 108 13.53 13.00 -5.67
C ILE A 108 12.94 12.20 -6.83
N GLU A 109 13.78 11.62 -7.69
CA GLU A 109 13.35 10.77 -8.81
C GLU A 109 12.54 9.55 -8.32
N ILE A 110 13.01 8.88 -7.28
CA ILE A 110 12.30 7.74 -6.67
C ILE A 110 10.95 8.19 -6.08
N CYS A 111 10.93 9.30 -5.35
CA CYS A 111 9.71 9.85 -4.75
C CYS A 111 8.69 10.26 -5.82
N THR A 112 9.12 10.91 -6.90
CA THR A 112 8.24 11.35 -7.99
C THR A 112 7.74 10.18 -8.82
N GLY A 113 8.54 9.12 -8.98
CA GLY A 113 8.14 7.87 -9.63
C GLY A 113 7.31 6.94 -8.76
N PHE A 114 7.00 7.31 -7.50
CA PHE A 114 6.35 6.46 -6.49
C PHE A 114 7.04 5.09 -6.28
N GLY A 115 8.33 4.98 -6.62
CA GLY A 115 9.07 3.71 -6.55
C GLY A 115 8.59 2.63 -7.53
N MET A 116 7.85 2.99 -8.58
CA MET A 116 7.34 2.05 -9.58
C MET A 116 8.38 1.75 -10.69
N THR A 117 8.53 0.49 -11.07
CA THR A 117 9.24 0.11 -12.30
C THR A 117 8.56 0.60 -13.57
N LEU A 118 7.24 0.81 -13.55
CA LEU A 118 6.52 1.42 -14.69
C LEU A 118 7.04 2.83 -15.04
N THR A 119 7.55 3.57 -14.05
CA THR A 119 8.12 4.92 -14.26
C THR A 119 9.63 4.88 -14.53
N GLY A 120 10.20 3.68 -14.70
CA GLY A 120 11.63 3.48 -14.97
C GLY A 120 12.50 3.45 -13.71
N VAL A 121 11.91 3.54 -12.52
CA VAL A 121 12.65 3.49 -11.26
C VAL A 121 12.85 2.04 -10.84
N ARG A 122 14.10 1.57 -10.86
CA ARG A 122 14.52 0.33 -10.19
C ARG A 122 15.36 0.66 -8.97
N THR A 123 14.97 0.10 -7.84
CA THR A 123 15.70 0.19 -6.57
C THR A 123 15.95 -1.22 -6.08
N CYS A 124 17.17 -1.49 -5.65
CA CYS A 124 17.49 -2.76 -5.00
C CYS A 124 17.69 -2.58 -3.50
N GLY A 125 17.56 -3.67 -2.75
CA GLY A 125 17.78 -3.69 -1.31
C GLY A 125 16.53 -3.47 -0.49
N ASP A 126 15.37 -3.37 -1.12
CA ASP A 126 14.08 -3.15 -0.49
C ASP A 126 13.30 -4.47 -0.26
N TYR A 127 14.05 -5.55 -0.04
CA TYR A 127 13.61 -6.94 0.18
C TYR A 127 13.29 -7.27 1.65
N MET A 128 12.90 -6.26 2.42
CA MET A 128 12.31 -6.47 3.74
C MET A 128 10.98 -5.74 3.74
N PHE A 129 9.88 -6.45 3.95
CA PHE A 129 8.55 -5.86 4.14
C PHE A 129 7.98 -5.17 2.89
N SER A 130 7.44 -5.94 1.92
CA SER A 130 7.07 -5.50 0.54
C SER A 130 6.14 -4.28 0.44
N GLY A 131 6.61 -3.22 -0.22
CA GLY A 131 5.89 -1.96 -0.47
C GLY A 131 4.68 -2.13 -1.40
N HIS A 132 4.86 -2.87 -2.49
CA HIS A 132 3.77 -3.17 -3.43
C HIS A 132 2.63 -3.93 -2.76
N THR A 133 2.97 -4.91 -1.92
CA THR A 133 1.98 -5.66 -1.14
C THR A 133 1.24 -4.75 -0.16
N ILE A 134 1.94 -3.85 0.54
CA ILE A 134 1.34 -2.86 1.45
C ILE A 134 0.34 -1.99 0.69
N VAL A 135 0.72 -1.45 -0.47
CA VAL A 135 -0.13 -0.57 -1.29
C VAL A 135 -1.36 -1.32 -1.77
N ILE A 136 -1.19 -2.45 -2.46
CA ILE A 136 -2.30 -3.24 -3.02
C ILE A 136 -3.26 -3.71 -1.92
N THR A 137 -2.73 -4.09 -0.75
CA THR A 137 -3.53 -4.50 0.42
C THR A 137 -4.27 -3.33 1.05
N THR A 138 -3.61 -2.20 1.23
CA THR A 138 -4.23 -0.99 1.78
C THR A 138 -5.36 -0.51 0.86
N LEU A 139 -5.10 -0.41 -0.45
CA LEU A 139 -6.10 0.00 -1.43
C LEU A 139 -7.33 -0.90 -1.41
N ASN A 140 -7.13 -2.23 -1.41
CA ASN A 140 -8.24 -3.18 -1.32
C ASN A 140 -9.08 -3.00 -0.04
N HIS A 141 -8.43 -2.89 1.13
CA HIS A 141 -9.13 -2.71 2.40
C HIS A 141 -9.93 -1.40 2.43
N PHE A 142 -9.36 -0.30 1.94
CA PHE A 142 -10.05 0.99 1.85
C PHE A 142 -11.23 0.95 0.89
N ILE A 143 -11.11 0.28 -0.26
CA ILE A 143 -12.23 0.09 -1.18
C ILE A 143 -13.36 -0.66 -0.48
N THR A 144 -13.05 -1.74 0.24
CA THR A 144 -14.09 -2.54 0.91
C THR A 144 -14.75 -1.85 2.09
N GLU A 145 -14.01 -1.02 2.84
CA GLU A 145 -14.55 -0.31 4.02
C GLU A 145 -15.42 0.89 3.62
N TYR A 146 -14.96 1.69 2.66
CA TYR A 146 -15.59 2.97 2.31
C TYR A 146 -16.53 2.90 1.11
N SER A 147 -16.87 1.71 0.61
CA SER A 147 -17.92 1.53 -0.40
C SER A 147 -19.17 0.87 0.17
N PRO A 148 -20.36 1.08 -0.44
CA PRO A 148 -21.60 0.49 0.05
C PRO A 148 -21.53 -1.04 0.05
N ARG A 149 -22.14 -1.67 1.06
CA ARG A 149 -22.16 -3.14 1.20
C ARG A 149 -22.83 -3.86 0.02
N ASN A 150 -23.69 -3.15 -0.71
CA ASN A 150 -24.44 -3.68 -1.86
C ASN A 150 -23.55 -3.86 -3.11
N PHE A 151 -22.37 -3.24 -3.17
CA PHE A 151 -21.46 -3.33 -4.31
C PHE A 151 -20.57 -4.58 -4.23
N HIS A 152 -21.19 -5.75 -4.18
CA HIS A 152 -20.49 -7.04 -4.11
C HIS A 152 -19.51 -7.25 -5.25
N LEU A 153 -19.87 -6.84 -6.48
CA LEU A 153 -18.99 -6.95 -7.64
C LEU A 153 -17.68 -6.16 -7.44
N LEU A 154 -17.78 -4.95 -6.90
CA LEU A 154 -16.63 -4.09 -6.64
C LEU A 154 -15.69 -4.73 -5.61
N HIS A 155 -16.25 -5.25 -4.52
CA HIS A 155 -15.48 -5.93 -3.46
C HIS A 155 -14.85 -7.21 -3.97
N THR A 156 -15.58 -8.02 -4.73
CA THR A 156 -15.04 -9.25 -5.31
C THR A 156 -13.91 -8.93 -6.29
N LEU A 157 -14.08 -7.93 -7.16
CA LEU A 157 -13.03 -7.49 -8.09
C LEU A 157 -11.80 -6.99 -7.34
N SER A 158 -11.96 -6.19 -6.28
CA SER A 158 -10.84 -5.63 -5.52
C SER A 158 -10.03 -6.73 -4.82
N TRP A 159 -10.70 -7.73 -4.24
CA TRP A 159 -10.04 -8.89 -3.64
C TRP A 159 -9.35 -9.78 -4.67
N ILE A 160 -9.98 -10.00 -5.84
CA ILE A 160 -9.36 -10.74 -6.93
C ILE A 160 -8.08 -10.03 -7.40
N LEU A 161 -8.14 -8.72 -7.64
CA LEU A 161 -6.96 -7.93 -8.02
C LEU A 161 -5.88 -7.94 -6.94
N ASN A 162 -6.26 -7.94 -5.66
CA ASN A 162 -5.32 -8.06 -4.56
C ASN A 162 -4.56 -9.39 -4.59
N ILE A 163 -5.28 -10.51 -4.70
CA ILE A 163 -4.69 -11.86 -4.74
C ILE A 163 -3.79 -12.02 -5.96
N PHE A 164 -4.25 -11.59 -7.14
CA PHE A 164 -3.44 -11.64 -8.35
C PHE A 164 -2.21 -10.72 -8.28
N GLY A 165 -2.36 -9.51 -7.74
CA GLY A 165 -1.23 -8.60 -7.52
C GLY A 165 -0.16 -9.24 -6.63
N VAL A 166 -0.58 -9.82 -5.50
CA VAL A 166 0.32 -10.56 -4.59
C VAL A 166 0.98 -11.75 -5.27
N PHE A 167 0.22 -12.54 -6.04
CA PHE A 167 0.77 -13.65 -6.81
C PHE A 167 1.82 -13.18 -7.83
N PHE A 168 1.55 -12.11 -8.56
CA PHE A 168 2.47 -11.56 -9.56
C PHE A 168 3.75 -10.97 -8.94
N ILE A 169 3.69 -10.45 -7.71
CA ILE A 169 4.89 -10.05 -6.96
C ILE A 169 5.80 -11.26 -6.72
N LEU A 170 5.23 -12.38 -6.27
CA LEU A 170 5.98 -13.60 -6.01
C LEU A 170 6.50 -14.22 -7.31
N ALA A 171 5.69 -14.25 -8.37
CA ALA A 171 6.07 -14.79 -9.68
C ALA A 171 7.19 -13.99 -10.36
N ALA A 172 7.38 -12.73 -9.98
CA ALA A 172 8.51 -11.92 -10.42
C ALA A 172 9.82 -12.23 -9.67
N HIS A 173 9.78 -12.97 -8.56
CA HIS A 173 10.93 -13.25 -7.69
C HIS A 173 11.64 -11.98 -7.20
N GLU A 174 10.92 -10.85 -7.14
CA GLU A 174 11.44 -9.54 -6.69
C GLU A 174 11.38 -9.38 -5.17
N HIS A 175 10.59 -10.20 -4.47
CA HIS A 175 10.48 -10.20 -3.01
C HIS A 175 10.46 -11.64 -2.47
N TYR A 176 10.96 -11.82 -1.25
CA TYR A 176 10.78 -13.08 -0.54
C TYR A 176 9.31 -13.25 -0.15
N SER A 177 8.86 -14.49 -0.07
CA SER A 177 7.50 -14.84 0.31
C SER A 177 7.18 -14.41 1.73
N ILE A 178 8.17 -14.43 2.62
CA ILE A 178 8.02 -13.89 3.97
C ILE A 178 7.74 -12.39 3.97
N ASP A 179 8.34 -11.61 3.05
CA ASP A 179 8.10 -10.18 2.96
C ASP A 179 6.65 -9.87 2.61
N VAL A 180 6.11 -10.66 1.68
CA VAL A 180 4.73 -10.56 1.22
C VAL A 180 3.76 -10.96 2.32
N ILE A 181 4.01 -12.08 3.02
CA ILE A 181 3.17 -12.55 4.13
C ILE A 181 3.15 -11.52 5.27
N VAL A 182 4.32 -11.04 5.70
CA VAL A 182 4.43 -10.06 6.78
C VAL A 182 3.81 -8.72 6.38
N ALA A 183 4.04 -8.26 5.14
CA ALA A 183 3.41 -7.05 4.61
C ALA A 183 1.88 -7.13 4.61
N PHE A 184 1.33 -8.25 4.13
CA PHE A 184 -0.12 -8.49 4.15
C PHE A 184 -0.65 -8.51 5.59
N TYR A 185 0.02 -9.23 6.49
CA TYR A 185 -0.40 -9.37 7.89
C TYR A 185 -0.39 -8.03 8.64
N ILE A 186 0.74 -7.30 8.62
CA ILE A 186 0.87 -6.03 9.35
C ILE A 186 -0.11 -4.99 8.80
N THR A 187 -0.22 -4.89 7.47
CA THR A 187 -1.17 -3.95 6.84
C THR A 187 -2.60 -4.25 7.25
N SER A 188 -3.03 -5.51 7.16
CA SER A 188 -4.39 -5.92 7.52
C SER A 188 -4.68 -5.71 9.00
N ARG A 189 -3.73 -6.04 9.88
CA ARG A 189 -3.87 -5.86 11.34
C ARG A 189 -3.91 -4.40 11.74
N LEU A 190 -3.01 -3.57 11.18
CA LEU A 190 -3.01 -2.15 11.45
C LEU A 190 -4.30 -1.49 10.96
N PHE A 191 -4.80 -1.88 9.78
CA PHE A 191 -6.07 -1.40 9.25
C PHE A 191 -7.23 -1.74 10.20
N LEU A 192 -7.33 -3.00 10.63
CA LEU A 192 -8.38 -3.47 11.54
C LEU A 192 -8.29 -2.77 12.91
N TYR A 193 -7.09 -2.65 13.49
CA TYR A 193 -6.89 -1.98 14.77
C TYR A 193 -7.24 -0.50 14.71
N TYR A 194 -6.82 0.18 13.63
CA TYR A 194 -7.16 1.59 13.41
C TYR A 194 -8.67 1.79 13.35
N HIS A 195 -9.39 1.00 12.54
CA HIS A 195 -10.83 1.15 12.38
C HIS A 195 -11.61 0.69 13.62
N THR A 196 -11.14 -0.35 14.33
CA THR A 196 -11.76 -0.78 15.60
C THR A 196 -11.69 0.35 16.64
N LEU A 197 -10.54 1.02 16.75
CA LEU A 197 -10.35 2.13 17.67
C LEU A 197 -11.14 3.38 17.25
N ALA A 198 -11.16 3.70 15.95
CA ALA A 198 -11.92 4.83 15.41
C ALA A 198 -13.44 4.65 15.55
N ASN A 199 -13.93 3.42 15.39
CA ASN A 199 -15.36 3.12 15.40
C ASN A 199 -15.91 2.90 16.83
N THR A 200 -15.06 2.62 17.82
CA THR A 200 -15.47 2.32 19.20
C THR A 200 -15.27 3.52 20.12
N ARG A 201 -16.35 4.28 20.37
CA ARG A 201 -16.33 5.49 21.23
C ARG A 201 -15.79 5.24 22.65
N ALA A 202 -16.12 4.10 23.24
CA ALA A 202 -15.66 3.73 24.58
C ALA A 202 -14.13 3.59 24.67
N LEU A 203 -13.48 3.04 23.64
CA LEU A 203 -12.02 2.91 23.61
C LEU A 203 -11.33 4.26 23.38
N LYS A 204 -11.98 5.15 22.60
CA LYS A 204 -11.43 6.46 22.24
C LYS A 204 -11.46 7.49 23.38
N GLN A 205 -12.53 7.50 24.19
CA GLN A 205 -12.73 8.54 25.22
C GLN A 205 -12.18 8.20 26.60
N THR A 206 -12.07 6.91 26.93
CA THR A 206 -11.78 6.48 28.31
C THR A 206 -10.28 6.34 28.60
N ASP A 207 -9.44 6.16 27.57
CA ASP A 207 -8.03 5.84 27.78
C ASP A 207 -7.06 6.92 27.28
N GLU A 208 -6.56 7.73 28.21
CA GLU A 208 -5.48 8.70 27.99
C GLU A 208 -4.20 8.05 27.45
N ARG A 209 -4.00 6.73 27.66
CA ARG A 209 -2.84 5.98 27.11
C ARG A 209 -2.87 5.90 25.59
N THR A 210 -4.04 5.98 24.97
CA THR A 210 -4.18 6.00 23.51
C THR A 210 -3.43 7.18 22.89
N LYS A 211 -3.39 8.33 23.58
CA LYS A 211 -2.62 9.52 23.14
C LYS A 211 -1.11 9.29 23.19
N VAL A 212 -0.65 8.46 24.12
CA VAL A 212 0.77 8.11 24.28
C VAL A 212 1.21 7.06 23.28
N TRP A 213 0.41 6.00 23.09
CA TRP A 213 0.76 4.89 22.19
C TRP A 213 0.53 5.24 20.72
N PHE A 214 -0.50 6.04 20.42
CA PHE A 214 -0.88 6.40 19.06
C PHE A 214 -1.15 7.93 18.95
N PRO A 215 -0.11 8.76 19.04
CA PRO A 215 -0.26 10.22 18.99
C PRO A 215 -0.83 10.70 17.65
N MET A 216 -0.40 10.11 16.54
CA MET A 216 -0.91 10.40 15.19
C MET A 216 -2.38 10.05 15.04
N PHE A 217 -2.81 8.91 15.59
CA PHE A 217 -4.23 8.52 15.61
C PHE A 217 -5.06 9.54 16.38
N SER A 218 -4.62 9.89 17.60
CA SER A 218 -5.35 10.81 18.48
C SER A 218 -5.52 12.19 17.86
N TYR A 219 -4.49 12.68 17.15
CA TYR A 219 -4.56 13.95 16.42
C TYR A 219 -5.54 13.88 15.23
N PHE A 220 -5.45 12.84 14.39
CA PHE A 220 -6.28 12.74 13.19
C PHE A 220 -7.74 12.34 13.45
N GLU A 221 -8.04 11.64 14.53
CA GLU A 221 -9.41 11.22 14.88
C GLU A 221 -10.07 12.11 15.94
N ALA A 222 -9.41 13.17 16.42
CA ALA A 222 -9.93 14.04 17.50
C ALA A 222 -11.38 14.50 17.26
N ASN A 223 -11.71 14.90 16.02
CA ASN A 223 -13.00 15.51 15.66
C ASN A 223 -14.02 14.53 15.02
N ILE A 224 -13.75 13.22 14.99
CA ILE A 224 -14.66 12.22 14.38
C ILE A 224 -15.21 11.28 15.45
N ASP A 225 -16.52 11.21 15.60
CA ASP A 225 -17.13 10.33 16.60
C ASP A 225 -17.85 9.12 15.99
N GLY A 226 -17.12 8.01 15.91
CA GLY A 226 -17.64 6.69 15.53
C GLY A 226 -17.47 6.37 14.05
N VAL A 227 -18.35 5.49 13.57
CA VAL A 227 -18.33 4.96 12.20
C VAL A 227 -18.68 6.08 11.21
N VAL A 228 -17.87 6.23 10.17
CA VAL A 228 -18.14 7.15 9.06
C VAL A 228 -19.19 6.49 8.14
N PRO A 229 -20.33 7.14 7.87
CA PRO A 229 -21.33 6.57 6.98
C PRO A 229 -20.83 6.60 5.53
N ASN A 230 -21.10 5.51 4.80
CA ASN A 230 -20.76 5.35 3.38
C ASN A 230 -21.79 6.09 2.52
N GLU A 231 -21.83 7.42 2.66
CA GLU A 231 -22.67 8.32 1.88
C GLU A 231 -21.89 8.90 0.69
N PHE A 232 -22.50 8.86 -0.48
CA PHE A 232 -21.89 9.29 -1.72
C PHE A 232 -22.69 10.45 -2.32
N VAL A 233 -21.98 11.46 -2.81
CA VAL A 233 -22.57 12.67 -3.41
C VAL A 233 -21.87 12.93 -4.74
N TRP A 234 -22.64 13.18 -5.79
CA TRP A 234 -22.07 13.53 -7.09
C TRP A 234 -21.41 14.92 -7.01
N PRO A 235 -20.15 15.08 -7.44
CA PRO A 235 -19.41 16.34 -7.30
C PRO A 235 -19.90 17.44 -8.26
N ILE A 236 -20.71 17.09 -9.26
CA ILE A 236 -21.28 17.98 -10.27
C ILE A 236 -22.81 17.88 -10.14
N SER A 237 -23.59 18.89 -10.50
CA SER A 237 -25.03 18.70 -10.63
C SER A 237 -25.31 17.64 -11.71
N ILE A 238 -25.98 16.55 -11.34
CA ILE A 238 -26.31 15.46 -12.27
C ILE A 238 -27.20 16.07 -13.37
N PRO A 239 -26.82 15.98 -14.66
CA PRO A 239 -27.73 16.31 -15.74
C PRO A 239 -28.94 15.37 -15.68
N TRP A 240 -30.16 15.92 -15.78
CA TRP A 240 -31.43 15.19 -15.57
C TRP A 240 -31.57 13.85 -16.31
N PHE A 241 -30.80 13.63 -17.38
CA PHE A 241 -30.87 12.42 -18.22
C PHE A 241 -29.98 11.26 -17.72
N LEU A 242 -29.09 11.50 -16.75
CA LEU A 242 -28.23 10.47 -16.15
C LEU A 242 -28.80 9.92 -14.83
N GLU A 243 -29.86 10.53 -14.28
CA GLU A 243 -30.52 10.07 -13.06
C GLU A 243 -31.11 8.65 -13.20
N ASP A 244 -31.58 8.28 -14.39
CA ASP A 244 -32.16 6.96 -14.66
C ASP A 244 -31.13 5.82 -14.70
N PHE A 245 -29.85 6.13 -14.92
CA PHE A 245 -28.76 5.14 -15.04
C PHE A 245 -27.93 4.99 -13.75
N LEU A 246 -28.08 5.90 -12.80
CA LEU A 246 -27.32 5.88 -11.56
C LEU A 246 -28.08 5.10 -10.47
N PRO A 247 -27.37 4.27 -9.67
CA PRO A 247 -27.94 3.70 -8.45
C PRO A 247 -28.61 4.79 -7.61
N ARG A 248 -29.84 4.54 -7.10
CA ARG A 248 -30.60 5.52 -6.30
C ARG A 248 -29.84 6.05 -5.07
N GLU A 249 -28.83 5.31 -4.60
CA GLU A 249 -27.91 5.68 -3.53
C GLU A 249 -26.95 6.83 -3.89
N LEU A 250 -26.83 7.19 -5.18
CA LEU A 250 -25.97 8.27 -5.70
C LEU A 250 -26.74 9.53 -6.12
N VAL A 251 -28.07 9.50 -6.05
CA VAL A 251 -28.98 10.55 -6.58
C VAL A 251 -29.52 11.47 -5.47
N THR A 252 -29.22 11.21 -4.20
CA THR A 252 -29.60 12.02 -3.03
C THR A 252 -28.44 12.81 -2.46
#